data_AF-A0AAD9NCU6-F1
#
_entry.id   AF-A0AAD9NCU6-F1
#
_cell.length_a   1.000
_cell.length_b   1.000
_cell.length_c   1.000
_cell.angle_alpha   90.00
_cell.angle_beta   90.00
_cell.angle_gamma   90.00
#
_symmetry.space_group_name_H-M   'P 1'
#
loop_
_entity.id
_entity.type
_entity.pdbx_description
1 polymer ?
#
loop_
_entity_poly.entity_id
_entity_poly.type
_entity_poly.pdbx_seq_one_letter_code
_entity_poly.pdbx_strand_id
1 'polypeptide(L)'
;MDKVTNKDILERTGLPSMEDLRIRKKFRWTGHLMRMSPDRLPKQILYSQLSSGHRKRGRPRLRFKDTITRNLKLRDIKTDSRTSLSQQRDKRRAIVK
;
A
#
# COMPACT_ATOMS: atom_id res chain seq x y z
N MET A 1 -37.58 -6.17 9.22
CA MET A 1 -36.45 -6.67 8.40
C MET A 1 -35.17 -6.13 9.01
N ASP A 2 -34.42 -6.98 9.71
CA ASP A 2 -33.17 -6.56 10.35
C ASP A 2 -32.12 -6.25 9.29
N LYS A 3 -31.66 -4.99 9.23
CA LYS A 3 -30.60 -4.55 8.34
C LYS A 3 -29.28 -4.66 9.09
N VAL A 4 -28.46 -5.63 8.73
CA VAL A 4 -27.09 -5.78 9.24
C VAL A 4 -26.13 -5.13 8.27
N THR A 5 -25.19 -4.31 8.76
CA THR A 5 -24.21 -3.67 7.87
C THR A 5 -23.10 -4.65 7.50
N ASN A 6 -22.47 -4.46 6.34
CA ASN A 6 -21.30 -5.27 5.94
C ASN A 6 -20.16 -5.18 6.97
N LYS A 7 -20.03 -4.05 7.68
CA LYS A 7 -19.06 -3.88 8.76
C LYS A 7 -19.35 -4.86 9.90
N ASP A 8 -20.60 -4.95 10.34
CA ASP A 8 -21.01 -5.85 11.42
C ASP A 8 -20.81 -7.32 11.03
N ILE A 9 -21.07 -7.68 9.76
CA ILE A 9 -20.83 -9.04 9.25
C ILE A 9 -19.34 -9.38 9.30
N LEU A 10 -18.47 -8.48 8.85
CA LEU A 10 -17.01 -8.69 8.88
C LEU A 10 -16.48 -8.79 10.31
N GLU A 11 -17.02 -7.99 11.23
CA GLU A 11 -16.67 -8.02 12.65
C GLU A 11 -17.10 -9.33 13.31
N ARG A 12 -18.34 -9.79 13.08
CA ARG A 12 -18.86 -11.07 13.60
C ARG A 12 -18.10 -12.28 13.06
N THR A 13 -17.67 -12.24 11.81
CA THR A 13 -16.97 -13.35 11.16
C THR A 13 -15.45 -13.30 11.35
N GLY A 14 -14.91 -12.19 11.87
CA GLY A 14 -13.46 -11.96 11.96
C GLY A 14 -12.77 -11.87 10.59
N LEU A 15 -13.54 -11.68 9.51
CA LEU A 15 -13.00 -11.65 8.16
C LEU A 15 -12.46 -10.25 7.82
N PRO A 16 -11.30 -10.17 7.15
CA PRO A 16 -10.78 -8.90 6.67
C PRO A 16 -11.64 -8.34 5.53
N SER A 17 -11.79 -7.02 5.48
CA SER A 17 -12.47 -6.37 4.36
C SER A 17 -11.67 -6.54 3.06
N MET A 18 -12.34 -6.36 1.92
CA MET A 18 -11.69 -6.33 0.61
C MET A 18 -10.63 -5.23 0.50
N GLU A 19 -10.84 -4.10 1.17
CA GLU A 19 -9.87 -3.01 1.23
C GLU A 19 -8.62 -3.44 2.00
N ASP A 20 -8.79 -4.11 3.15
CA ASP A 20 -7.68 -4.64 3.94
C ASP A 20 -6.86 -5.66 3.16
N LEU A 21 -7.51 -6.59 2.46
CA LEU A 21 -6.83 -7.54 1.58
C LEU A 21 -5.98 -6.83 0.52
N ARG A 22 -6.53 -5.78 -0.09
CA ARG A 22 -5.84 -4.99 -1.12
C ARG A 22 -4.64 -4.24 -0.55
N ILE A 23 -4.78 -3.64 0.63
CA ILE A 23 -3.70 -2.94 1.34
C ILE A 23 -2.59 -3.93 1.70
N ARG A 24 -2.94 -5.09 2.27
CA ARG A 24 -2.00 -6.17 2.64
C ARG A 24 -1.18 -6.65 1.45
N LYS A 25 -1.84 -6.93 0.31
CA LYS A 25 -1.16 -7.35 -0.93
C LYS A 25 -0.18 -6.29 -1.44
N LYS A 26 -0.61 -5.01 -1.45
CA LYS A 26 0.26 -3.89 -1.82
C LYS A 26 1.48 -3.80 -0.91
N PHE A 27 1.32 -3.88 0.41
CA PHE A 27 2.45 -3.82 1.35
C PHE A 27 3.41 -5.02 1.23
N ARG A 28 2.91 -6.21 0.89
CA ARG A 28 3.77 -7.36 0.59
C ARG A 28 4.65 -7.09 -0.64
N TRP A 29 4.05 -6.58 -1.71
CA TRP A 29 4.75 -6.26 -2.95
C TRP A 29 5.76 -5.12 -2.76
N THR A 30 5.41 -4.06 -2.03
CA THR A 30 6.35 -2.97 -1.74
C THR A 30 7.53 -3.44 -0.92
N GLY A 31 7.28 -4.23 0.12
CA GLY A 31 8.37 -4.80 0.90
C GLY A 31 9.31 -5.63 0.04
N HIS A 32 8.78 -6.37 -0.94
CA HIS A 32 9.60 -7.11 -1.90
C HIS A 32 10.45 -6.18 -2.79
N LEU A 33 9.85 -5.14 -3.38
CA LEU A 33 10.58 -4.15 -4.18
C LEU A 33 11.69 -3.46 -3.41
N MET A 34 11.46 -3.09 -2.16
CA MET A 34 12.46 -2.40 -1.35
C MET A 34 13.69 -3.25 -1.07
N ARG A 35 13.53 -4.58 -1.00
CA ARG A 35 14.63 -5.56 -0.86
C ARG A 35 15.28 -5.95 -2.18
N MET A 36 14.65 -5.69 -3.34
CA MET A 36 15.31 -5.89 -4.63
C MET A 36 16.49 -4.92 -4.79
N SER A 37 17.51 -5.32 -5.57
CA SER A 37 18.58 -4.42 -6.00
C SER A 37 17.99 -3.18 -6.73
N PRO A 38 18.60 -1.98 -6.55
CA PRO A 38 18.27 -0.78 -7.33
C PRO A 38 18.35 -0.95 -8.84
N ASP A 39 19.16 -1.90 -9.35
CA ASP A 39 19.34 -2.13 -10.79
C ASP A 39 18.14 -2.82 -11.44
N ARG A 40 17.21 -3.34 -10.63
CA ARG A 40 16.04 -4.06 -11.12
C ARG A 40 14.99 -3.08 -11.63
N LEU A 41 14.54 -3.27 -12.86
CA LEU A 41 13.52 -2.45 -13.53
C LEU A 41 12.30 -2.10 -12.66
N PRO A 42 11.68 -3.04 -11.91
CA PRO A 42 10.50 -2.70 -11.10
C PRO A 42 10.78 -1.66 -10.00
N LYS A 43 11.99 -1.68 -9.42
CA LYS A 43 12.40 -0.70 -8.41
C LYS A 43 12.72 0.64 -9.06
N GLN A 44 13.39 0.64 -10.21
CA GLN A 44 13.66 1.86 -10.99
C GLN A 44 12.35 2.54 -11.41
N ILE A 45 11.39 1.79 -11.96
CA ILE A 45 10.08 2.31 -12.40
C ILE A 45 9.27 2.90 -11.23
N LEU A 46 9.39 2.33 -10.03
CA LEU A 46 8.67 2.85 -8.86
C LEU A 46 9.10 4.30 -8.52
N TYR A 47 10.39 4.60 -8.71
CA TYR A 47 10.98 5.91 -8.39
C TYR A 47 11.12 6.82 -9.60
N SER A 48 11.05 6.28 -10.81
CA SER A 48 11.19 7.05 -12.04
C SER A 48 10.06 8.06 -12.23
N GLN A 49 10.36 9.07 -13.03
CA GLN A 49 9.40 10.04 -13.51
C GLN A 49 9.53 10.12 -15.03
N LEU A 50 8.44 10.44 -15.71
CA LEU A 50 8.48 10.68 -17.15
C LEU A 50 9.33 11.92 -17.41
N SER A 51 10.29 11.84 -18.33
CA SER A 51 11.13 12.97 -18.76
C SER A 51 10.31 14.01 -19.54
N SER A 52 9.29 13.55 -20.26
CA SER A 52 8.36 14.40 -21.02
C SER A 52 6.91 13.92 -20.85
N GLY A 53 5.97 14.86 -20.96
CA GLY A 53 4.54 14.59 -20.85
C GLY A 53 3.91 15.09 -19.54
N HIS A 54 2.69 15.60 -19.66
CA HIS A 54 1.94 16.19 -18.55
C HIS A 54 0.82 15.25 -18.08
N ARG A 55 0.54 15.25 -16.78
CA ARG A 55 -0.65 14.57 -16.23
C ARG A 55 -1.88 15.40 -16.56
N LYS A 56 -2.97 14.72 -16.93
CA LYS A 56 -4.28 15.35 -17.12
C LYS A 56 -4.67 16.12 -15.86
N ARG A 57 -5.17 17.35 -16.04
CA ARG A 57 -5.75 18.16 -14.96
C ARG A 57 -7.01 17.47 -14.40
N GLY A 58 -7.32 17.72 -13.13
CA GLY A 58 -8.45 17.10 -12.42
C GLY A 58 -8.02 15.94 -11.52
N ARG A 59 -8.63 14.76 -11.69
CA ARG A 59 -8.37 13.56 -10.85
C ARG A 59 -7.57 12.49 -11.61
N PRO A 60 -6.27 12.71 -11.89
CA PRO A 60 -5.43 11.68 -12.50
C PRO A 60 -5.31 10.47 -11.57
N ARG A 61 -5.10 9.29 -12.16
CA ARG A 61 -4.85 8.07 -11.38
C ARG A 61 -3.59 8.24 -10.53
N LEU A 62 -3.67 7.85 -9.26
CA LEU A 62 -2.54 7.87 -8.32
C LEU A 62 -1.42 6.98 -8.84
N ARG A 63 -0.16 7.43 -8.68
CA ARG A 63 0.98 6.54 -8.93
C ARG A 63 0.97 5.41 -7.92
N PHE A 64 1.70 4.34 -8.24
CA PHE A 64 1.88 3.26 -7.28
C PHE A 64 2.52 3.80 -5.99
N LYS A 65 3.58 4.63 -6.09
CA LYS A 65 4.20 5.27 -4.92
C LYS A 65 3.20 6.09 -4.10
N ASP A 66 2.34 6.87 -4.73
CA ASP A 66 1.35 7.71 -4.02
C ASP A 66 0.29 6.85 -3.31
N THR A 67 -0.11 5.74 -3.93
CA THR A 67 -1.05 4.78 -3.36
C THR A 67 -0.49 4.14 -2.09
N ILE A 68 0.81 3.83 -2.07
CA ILE A 68 1.47 3.32 -0.85
C ILE A 68 1.45 4.39 0.24
N THR A 69 1.75 5.65 -0.10
CA THR A 69 1.73 6.76 0.87
C THR A 69 0.36 6.88 1.51
N ARG A 70 -0.70 6.83 0.69
CA ARG A 70 -2.09 6.89 1.17
C ARG A 70 -2.41 5.72 2.09
N ASN A 71 -2.02 4.51 1.72
CA ASN A 71 -2.25 3.33 2.55
C ASN A 71 -1.51 3.39 3.89
N LEU A 72 -0.30 3.96 3.92
CA LEU A 72 0.45 4.16 5.17
C LEU A 72 -0.27 5.16 6.09
N LYS A 73 -0.78 6.26 5.54
CA LYS A 73 -1.59 7.23 6.29
C LYS A 73 -2.89 6.62 6.82
N LEU A 74 -3.57 5.79 6.02
CA LEU A 74 -4.78 5.06 6.45
C LEU A 74 -4.53 4.11 7.62
N ARG A 75 -3.29 3.68 7.82
CA ARG A 75 -2.89 2.78 8.90
C ARG A 75 -2.10 3.48 10.01
N ASP A 76 -2.08 4.82 9.99
CA ASP A 76 -1.36 5.68 10.93
C ASP A 76 0.14 5.36 11.07
N ILE A 77 0.78 5.09 9.94
CA ILE A 77 2.21 4.76 9.88
C ILE A 77 2.99 5.97 9.34
N LYS A 78 3.96 6.46 10.12
CA LYS A 78 4.82 7.59 9.74
C LYS A 78 5.55 7.31 8.42
N THR A 79 5.45 8.23 7.46
CA THR A 79 5.94 8.03 6.08
C THR A 79 7.47 8.00 5.97
N ASP A 80 8.20 8.64 6.90
CA ASP A 80 9.67 8.66 6.98
C ASP A 80 10.26 7.25 7.12
N SER A 81 9.44 6.30 7.57
CA SER A 81 9.83 4.91 7.79
C SER A 81 9.69 4.00 6.56
N ARG A 82 9.40 4.54 5.36
CA ARG A 82 9.22 3.76 4.11
C ARG A 82 10.35 2.76 3.84
N THR A 83 11.59 3.20 4.04
CA THR A 83 12.80 2.41 3.83
C THR A 83 13.01 1.43 4.99
N SER A 84 12.81 1.89 6.22
CA SER A 84 13.07 1.12 7.45
C SER A 84 12.03 0.02 7.72
N LEU A 85 10.74 0.25 7.47
CA LEU A 85 9.68 -0.76 7.60
C LEU A 85 9.81 -1.88 6.58
N SER A 86 10.43 -1.60 5.43
CA SER A 86 10.56 -2.58 4.36
C SER A 86 11.75 -3.53 4.56
N GLN A 87 12.76 -3.07 5.31
CA GLN A 87 13.87 -3.88 5.81
C GLN A 87 13.46 -4.71 7.03
N GLN A 88 12.60 -4.18 7.91
CA GLN A 88 12.17 -4.85 9.13
C GLN A 88 10.96 -5.76 8.90
N ARG A 89 11.24 -7.04 8.66
CA ARG A 89 10.27 -8.10 8.31
C ARG A 89 9.13 -8.23 9.33
N ASP A 90 9.42 -8.06 10.61
CA ASP A 90 8.45 -8.27 11.71
C ASP A 90 7.48 -7.11 11.85
N LYS A 91 7.96 -5.86 11.76
CA LYS A 91 7.10 -4.67 11.74
C LYS A 91 6.15 -4.70 10.55
N ARG A 92 6.62 -5.14 9.38
CA ARG A 92 5.77 -5.34 8.19
C ARG A 92 4.70 -6.42 8.41
N ARG A 93 5.03 -7.52 9.08
CA ARG A 93 4.07 -8.60 9.37
C ARG A 93 2.98 -8.14 10.33
N ALA A 94 3.34 -7.35 11.35
CA ALA A 94 2.38 -6.75 12.28
C ALA A 94 1.38 -5.83 11.58
N ILE A 95 1.83 -5.02 10.62
CA ILE A 95 0.98 -4.11 9.82
C ILE A 95 0.04 -4.86 8.85
N VAL A 96 0.45 -6.06 8.43
CA VAL A 96 -0.29 -6.89 7.47
C VAL A 96 -1.28 -7.83 8.16
N LYS A 97 -1.25 -7.96 9.49
CA LYS A 97 -2.23 -8.73 10.26
C LYS A 97 -3.54 -7.97 10.44
#